data_AF-A0A355DWV8-F1
#
_entry.id   AF-A0A355DWV8-F1
#
_cell.length_a   1.000
_cell.length_b   1.000
_cell.length_c   1.000
_cell.angle_alpha   90.00
_cell.angle_beta   90.00
_cell.angle_gamma   90.00
#
_symmetry.space_group_name_H-M   'P 1'
#
loop_
_entity.id
_entity.type
_entity.pdbx_description
1 polymer ?
#
loop_
_entity_poly.entity_id
_entity_poly.type
_entity_poly.pdbx_seq_one_letter_code
_entity_poly.pdbx_strand_id
1 'polypeptide(L)'
;MFKKPKFKSSFQIEILESSVFLLSEHDSFLLSGRLYKLLVPLIDGQHTVDEIIERLDGEASVAEVYYALMLMEQKGYIVESYDAFSAEVEAFCELLKVDSREAKKRLDAKNVSVKTLGNVDPKDFISILESLSIQIANQGSIEVVLTDDYLQDKLAELNQKAWYFQRP
;
A
#
# COMPACT_ATOMS: atom_id res chain seq x y z
N MET A 1 14.83 12.19 -1.83
CA MET A 1 14.24 13.06 -0.80
C MET A 1 12.80 13.31 -1.11
N PHE A 2 11.94 12.74 -0.29
CA PHE A 2 10.50 12.92 -0.36
C PHE A 2 10.11 14.35 -0.02
N LYS A 3 9.01 14.81 -0.61
CA LYS A 3 8.41 16.13 -0.37
C LYS A 3 7.67 16.15 0.95
N LYS A 4 6.79 15.16 1.18
CA LYS A 4 5.95 14.91 2.36
C LYS A 4 6.22 13.50 2.88
N PRO A 5 7.28 13.32 3.68
CA PRO A 5 7.63 12.00 4.18
C PRO A 5 6.57 11.49 5.16
N LYS A 6 6.26 10.19 5.07
CA LYS A 6 5.54 9.43 6.10
C LYS A 6 6.32 8.15 6.43
N PHE A 7 6.12 7.61 7.62
CA PHE A 7 6.57 6.24 7.89
C PHE A 7 5.77 5.26 7.03
N LYS A 8 6.42 4.15 6.67
CA LYS A 8 5.74 3.00 6.07
C LYS A 8 4.57 2.56 6.93
N SER A 9 3.45 2.23 6.30
CA SER A 9 2.20 1.86 7.01
C SER A 9 2.31 0.53 7.74
N SER A 10 3.30 -0.30 7.38
CA SER A 10 3.68 -1.52 8.10
C SER A 10 4.40 -1.30 9.45
N PHE A 11 4.76 -0.05 9.80
CA PHE A 11 5.35 0.26 11.10
C PHE A 11 4.33 0.76 12.12
N GLN A 12 4.34 0.13 13.28
CA GLN A 12 3.88 0.72 14.54
C GLN A 12 5.05 1.47 15.18
N ILE A 13 4.81 2.72 15.58
CA ILE A 13 5.84 3.60 16.12
C ILE A 13 5.64 3.75 17.63
N GLU A 14 6.66 3.41 18.41
CA GLU A 14 6.65 3.54 19.86
C GLU A 14 7.75 4.50 20.32
N ILE A 15 7.36 5.61 20.96
CA ILE A 15 8.28 6.64 21.45
C ILE A 15 8.53 6.41 22.95
N LEU A 16 9.79 6.18 23.32
CA LEU A 16 10.24 6.04 24.72
C LEU A 16 11.04 7.28 25.17
N GLU A 17 11.48 7.27 26.43
CA GLU A 17 12.18 8.42 27.03
C GLU A 17 13.44 8.84 26.24
N SER A 18 14.23 7.88 25.76
CA SER A 18 15.52 8.15 25.09
C SER A 18 15.61 7.63 23.65
N SER A 19 14.55 7.00 23.13
CA SER A 19 14.59 6.32 21.83
C SER A 19 13.22 6.17 21.19
N VAL A 20 13.21 5.85 19.89
CA VAL A 20 12.00 5.51 19.13
C VAL A 20 12.16 4.13 18.51
N PHE A 21 11.15 3.28 18.68
CA PHE A 21 11.07 1.97 18.03
C PHE A 21 10.13 2.04 16.83
N LEU A 22 10.58 1.47 15.71
CA LEU A 22 9.75 1.14 14.56
C LEU A 22 9.52 -0.36 14.59
N LEU A 23 8.30 -0.79 14.86
CA LEU A 23 7.92 -2.19 15.01
C LEU A 23 7.10 -2.63 13.80
N SER A 24 7.42 -3.78 13.22
CA SER A 24 6.64 -4.43 12.18
C SER A 24 6.38 -5.90 12.58
N GLU A 25 5.62 -6.64 11.77
CA GLU A 25 5.37 -8.06 12.05
C GLU A 25 6.63 -8.93 12.03
N HIS A 26 7.67 -8.52 11.29
CA HIS A 26 8.87 -9.34 11.07
C HIS A 26 10.15 -8.73 11.64
N ASP A 27 10.20 -7.41 11.77
CA ASP A 27 11.40 -6.67 12.15
C ASP A 27 11.09 -5.58 13.19
N SER A 28 12.13 -5.19 13.93
CA SER A 28 12.10 -4.01 14.78
C SER A 28 13.38 -3.19 14.58
N PHE A 29 13.24 -1.86 14.58
CA PHE A 29 14.34 -0.93 14.39
C PHE A 29 14.36 0.10 15.50
N LEU A 30 15.55 0.41 16.01
CA LEU A 30 15.77 1.44 17.01
C LEU A 30 16.33 2.70 16.36
N LEU A 31 15.65 3.82 16.54
CA LEU A 31 16.15 5.15 16.26
C LEU A 31 16.60 5.80 17.57
N SER A 32 17.91 5.93 17.74
CA SER A 32 18.51 6.49 18.96
C SER A 32 18.93 7.94 18.76
N GLY A 33 18.60 8.80 19.73
CA GLY A 33 19.01 10.20 19.75
C GLY A 33 17.83 11.17 19.81
N ARG A 34 18.07 12.34 20.43
CA ARG A 34 17.05 13.39 20.64
C ARG A 34 16.37 13.81 19.33
N LEU A 35 17.12 13.92 18.24
CA LEU A 35 16.62 14.37 16.94
C LEU A 35 15.44 13.51 16.44
N TYR A 36 15.51 12.18 16.60
CA TYR A 36 14.43 11.30 16.13
C TYR A 36 13.13 11.49 16.91
N LYS A 37 13.20 11.82 18.21
CA LYS A 37 11.99 12.14 19.00
C LYS A 37 11.29 13.40 18.50
N LEU A 38 12.06 14.36 17.99
CA LEU A 38 11.55 15.61 17.41
C LEU A 38 10.98 15.38 16.00
N LEU A 39 11.67 14.56 15.20
CA LEU A 39 11.28 14.29 13.80
C LEU A 39 10.06 13.39 13.69
N VAL A 40 10.01 12.30 14.45
CA VAL A 40 9.02 11.22 14.28
C VAL A 40 7.57 11.73 14.30
N PRO A 41 7.16 12.62 15.23
CA PRO A 41 5.80 13.18 15.22
C PRO A 41 5.45 14.03 13.99
N LEU A 42 6.45 14.50 13.25
CA LEU A 42 6.28 15.36 12.08
C LEU A 42 6.34 14.57 10.74
N ILE A 43 6.73 13.30 10.77
CA ILE A 43 6.80 12.41 9.60
C ILE A 43 5.49 11.64 9.48
N ASP A 44 4.41 12.40 9.31
CA ASP A 44 3.02 11.93 9.27
C ASP A 44 2.43 11.95 7.85
N GLY A 45 3.24 12.35 6.85
CA GLY A 45 2.81 12.53 5.48
C GLY A 45 1.99 13.78 5.19
N GLN A 46 1.77 14.64 6.21
CA GLN A 46 1.06 15.90 6.06
C GLN A 46 2.02 17.07 5.86
N HIS A 47 3.16 17.02 6.56
CA HIS A 47 4.18 18.05 6.54
C HIS A 47 5.17 17.86 5.39
N THR A 48 5.53 18.96 4.74
CA THR A 48 6.65 18.97 3.80
C THR A 48 7.99 18.99 4.53
N VAL A 49 9.09 18.62 3.86
CA VAL A 49 10.43 18.69 4.47
C VAL A 49 10.78 20.11 4.93
N ASP A 50 10.43 21.14 4.16
CA ASP A 50 10.65 22.53 4.55
C ASP A 50 9.82 22.91 5.80
N GLU A 51 8.55 22.48 5.87
CA GLU A 51 7.68 22.68 7.03
C GLU A 51 8.16 21.91 8.29
N ILE A 52 8.83 20.77 8.11
CA ILE A 52 9.48 20.04 9.21
C ILE A 52 10.69 20.83 9.71
N ILE A 53 11.52 21.34 8.79
CA ILE A 53 12.69 22.15 9.12
C ILE A 53 12.29 23.40 9.89
N GLU A 54 11.27 24.13 9.42
CA GLU A 54 10.75 25.33 10.09
C GLU A 54 10.24 25.03 11.50
N ARG A 55 9.56 23.89 11.70
CA ARG A 55 9.07 23.49 13.02
C ARG A 55 10.17 23.12 14.01
N LEU A 56 11.34 22.72 13.51
CA LEU A 56 12.48 22.33 14.33
C LEU A 56 13.54 23.43 14.44
N ASP A 57 13.23 24.65 13.99
CA ASP A 57 14.12 25.79 14.13
C ASP A 57 14.48 26.04 15.62
N GLY A 58 15.76 26.28 15.88
CA GLY A 58 16.30 26.40 17.24
C GLY A 58 16.47 25.08 18.02
N GLU A 59 15.89 23.97 17.57
CA GLU A 59 15.97 22.66 18.23
C GLU A 59 16.94 21.70 17.51
N ALA A 60 17.03 21.79 16.18
CA ALA A 60 17.96 21.03 15.35
C ALA A 60 18.42 21.89 14.16
N SER A 61 19.65 21.66 13.68
CA SER A 61 20.11 22.34 12.47
C SER A 61 19.45 21.78 11.21
N VAL A 62 19.30 22.62 10.20
CA VAL A 62 18.80 22.24 8.87
C VAL A 62 19.55 21.02 8.31
N ALA A 63 20.88 21.00 8.45
CA ALA A 63 21.72 19.92 7.98
C ALA A 63 21.46 18.59 8.71
N GLU A 64 21.24 18.63 10.02
CA GLU A 64 20.90 17.44 10.82
C GLU A 64 19.55 16.85 10.41
N VAL A 65 18.53 17.70 10.24
CA VAL A 65 17.19 17.29 9.78
C VAL A 65 17.28 16.62 8.40
N TYR A 66 17.95 17.26 7.45
CA TYR A 66 18.13 16.70 6.11
C TYR A 66 18.87 15.37 6.13
N TYR A 67 19.97 15.28 6.87
CA TYR A 67 20.75 14.06 6.97
C TYR A 67 19.94 12.91 7.58
N ALA A 68 19.16 13.18 8.64
CA ALA A 68 18.32 12.17 9.28
C ALA A 68 17.21 11.66 8.36
N LEU A 69 16.52 12.55 7.65
CA LEU A 69 15.48 12.17 6.67
C LEU A 69 16.08 11.35 5.51
N MET A 70 17.22 11.78 4.97
CA MET A 70 17.95 11.04 3.93
C MET A 70 18.33 9.63 4.40
N LEU A 71 18.82 9.48 5.64
CA LEU A 71 19.19 8.18 6.18
C LEU A 71 17.97 7.27 6.38
N MET A 72 16.84 7.81 6.84
CA MET A 72 15.60 7.05 6.98
C MET A 72 15.02 6.63 5.62
N GLU A 73 15.12 7.48 4.60
CA GLU A 73 14.74 7.15 3.22
C GLU A 73 15.64 6.02 2.68
N GLN A 74 16.96 6.13 2.84
CA GLN A 74 17.92 5.11 2.38
C GLN A 74 17.70 3.76 3.05
N LYS A 75 17.34 3.76 4.34
CA LYS A 75 16.99 2.53 5.09
C LYS A 75 15.58 2.02 4.77
N GLY A 76 14.79 2.77 4.01
CA GLY A 76 13.44 2.40 3.62
C GLY A 76 12.44 2.43 4.78
N TYR A 77 12.67 3.28 5.78
CA TYR A 77 11.74 3.47 6.91
C TYR A 77 10.59 4.41 6.58
N ILE A 78 10.88 5.39 5.74
CA ILE A 78 9.93 6.40 5.29
C ILE A 78 9.69 6.27 3.80
N VAL A 79 8.53 6.72 3.37
CA VAL A 79 8.08 6.79 1.98
C VAL A 79 7.46 8.16 1.72
N GLU A 80 7.25 8.51 0.46
CA GLU A 80 6.43 9.68 0.14
C GLU A 80 4.97 9.39 0.46
N SER A 81 4.30 10.38 1.04
CA SER A 81 2.86 10.35 1.25
C SER A 81 2.09 10.50 -0.06
N TYR A 82 1.20 9.56 -0.34
CA TYR A 82 0.23 9.60 -1.42
C TYR A 82 -1.12 9.11 -0.93
N ASP A 83 -2.19 9.76 -1.38
CA ASP A 83 -3.56 9.30 -1.12
C ASP A 83 -3.96 8.20 -2.11
N ALA A 84 -3.27 7.06 -2.06
CA ALA A 84 -3.50 5.95 -2.98
C ALA A 84 -4.49 4.91 -2.42
N PHE A 85 -4.28 4.50 -1.17
CA PHE A 85 -5.07 3.46 -0.49
C PHE A 85 -5.22 3.75 1.00
N SER A 86 -5.98 2.92 1.72
CA SER A 86 -5.96 2.87 3.18
C SER A 86 -4.62 2.34 3.70
N ALA A 87 -4.31 2.59 4.98
CA ALA A 87 -3.06 2.18 5.59
C ALA A 87 -2.84 0.65 5.54
N GLU A 88 -3.92 -0.13 5.68
CA GLU A 88 -3.88 -1.59 5.65
C GLU A 88 -3.45 -2.12 4.29
N VAL A 89 -3.99 -1.55 3.21
CA VAL A 89 -3.63 -1.93 1.84
C VAL A 89 -2.22 -1.46 1.49
N GLU A 90 -1.80 -0.28 1.97
CA GLU A 90 -0.41 0.17 1.81
C GLU A 90 0.58 -0.76 2.51
N ALA A 91 0.30 -1.17 3.76
CA ALA A 91 1.12 -2.13 4.49
C ALA A 91 1.22 -3.47 3.74
N PHE A 92 0.12 -3.92 3.14
CA PHE A 92 0.11 -5.13 2.30
C PHE A 92 0.96 -4.97 1.03
N CYS A 93 0.89 -3.82 0.34
CA CYS A 93 1.76 -3.52 -0.80
C CYS A 93 3.25 -3.51 -0.39
N GLU A 94 3.58 -2.91 0.75
CA GLU A 94 4.94 -2.89 1.31
C GLU A 94 5.47 -4.29 1.60
N LEU A 95 4.66 -5.16 2.21
CA LEU A 95 4.99 -6.57 2.45
C LEU A 95 5.32 -7.30 1.14
N LEU A 96 4.52 -7.07 0.09
CA LEU A 96 4.74 -7.63 -1.25
C LEU A 96 5.87 -6.96 -2.03
N LYS A 97 6.51 -5.91 -1.47
CA LYS A 97 7.52 -5.07 -2.14
C LYS A 97 7.01 -4.45 -3.44
N VAL A 98 5.74 -4.04 -3.46
CA VAL A 98 5.08 -3.35 -4.56
C VAL A 98 4.90 -1.89 -4.19
N ASP A 99 5.23 -0.98 -5.11
CA ASP A 99 4.95 0.44 -4.94
C ASP A 99 3.45 0.70 -4.97
N SER A 100 2.91 1.29 -3.89
CA SER A 100 1.46 1.52 -3.73
C SER A 100 0.88 2.44 -4.82
N ARG A 101 1.67 3.39 -5.35
CA ARG A 101 1.18 4.25 -6.44
C ARG A 101 1.07 3.48 -7.75
N GLU A 102 2.07 2.68 -8.08
CA GLU A 102 2.03 1.83 -9.27
C GLU A 102 0.94 0.76 -9.15
N ALA A 103 0.73 0.19 -7.96
CA ALA A 103 -0.39 -0.71 -7.70
C ALA A 103 -1.74 -0.02 -7.95
N LYS A 104 -1.95 1.18 -7.38
CA LYS A 104 -3.17 1.97 -7.57
C LYS A 104 -3.40 2.29 -9.05
N LYS A 105 -2.38 2.78 -9.74
CA LYS A 105 -2.43 3.06 -11.19
C LYS A 105 -2.84 1.84 -12.00
N ARG A 106 -2.30 0.65 -11.67
CA ARG A 106 -2.66 -0.60 -12.37
C ARG A 106 -4.08 -1.03 -12.08
N LEU A 107 -4.54 -0.93 -10.83
CA LEU A 107 -5.91 -1.24 -10.44
C LEU A 107 -6.90 -0.29 -11.10
N ASP A 108 -6.61 1.01 -11.17
CA ASP A 108 -7.46 2.00 -11.83
C ASP A 108 -7.54 1.81 -13.35
N ALA A 109 -6.53 1.17 -13.95
CA ALA A 109 -6.48 0.89 -15.38
C ALA A 109 -7.05 -0.50 -15.76
N LYS A 110 -7.46 -1.32 -14.78
CA LYS A 110 -7.88 -2.71 -14.98
C LYS A 110 -9.25 -2.94 -14.38
N ASN A 111 -10.12 -3.54 -15.18
CA ASN A 111 -11.44 -3.95 -14.72
C ASN A 111 -11.52 -5.47 -14.63
N VAL A 112 -12.27 -5.95 -13.65
CA VAL A 112 -12.58 -7.36 -13.44
C VAL A 112 -14.04 -7.60 -13.79
N SER A 113 -14.33 -8.65 -14.55
CA SER A 113 -15.70 -9.14 -14.72
C SER A 113 -15.88 -10.44 -13.94
N VAL A 114 -16.99 -10.54 -13.20
CA VAL A 114 -17.33 -11.72 -12.41
C VAL A 114 -18.48 -12.46 -13.07
N LYS A 115 -18.32 -13.76 -13.32
CA LYS A 115 -19.37 -14.67 -13.80
C LYS A 115 -19.57 -15.80 -12.82
N THR A 116 -20.76 -16.37 -12.81
CA THR A 116 -21.07 -17.55 -12.01
C THR A 116 -21.52 -18.71 -12.87
N LEU A 117 -21.08 -19.92 -12.52
CA LEU A 117 -21.52 -21.18 -13.09
C LEU A 117 -21.90 -22.14 -11.96
N GLY A 118 -23.13 -22.63 -11.96
CA GLY A 118 -23.68 -23.44 -10.86
C GLY A 118 -24.38 -22.59 -9.80
N ASN A 119 -24.44 -23.10 -8.57
CA ASN A 119 -25.17 -22.50 -7.48
C ASN A 119 -24.24 -21.71 -6.53
N VAL A 120 -23.69 -20.61 -7.04
CA VAL A 120 -22.82 -19.71 -6.26
C VAL A 120 -23.33 -18.27 -6.38
N ASP A 121 -23.54 -17.60 -5.24
CA ASP A 121 -23.88 -16.17 -5.19
C ASP A 121 -22.58 -15.32 -5.27
N PRO A 122 -22.43 -14.41 -6.25
CA PRO A 122 -21.21 -13.62 -6.40
C PRO A 122 -21.13 -12.39 -5.48
N LYS A 123 -22.20 -12.05 -4.72
CA LYS A 123 -22.30 -10.77 -4.00
C LYS A 123 -21.12 -10.49 -3.08
N ASP A 124 -20.82 -11.39 -2.15
CA ASP A 124 -19.77 -11.16 -1.16
C ASP A 124 -18.40 -11.01 -1.83
N PHE A 125 -18.14 -11.81 -2.87
CA PHE A 125 -16.91 -11.71 -3.65
C PHE A 125 -16.78 -10.36 -4.34
N ILE A 126 -17.85 -9.87 -4.99
CA ILE A 126 -17.90 -8.54 -5.62
C ILE A 126 -17.65 -7.45 -4.59
N SER A 127 -18.33 -7.50 -3.44
CA SER A 127 -18.17 -6.51 -2.37
C SER A 127 -16.74 -6.48 -1.82
N ILE A 128 -16.08 -7.63 -1.70
CA ILE A 128 -14.66 -7.70 -1.30
C ILE A 128 -13.77 -7.01 -2.35
N LEU A 129 -13.96 -7.31 -3.64
CA LEU A 129 -13.18 -6.67 -4.71
C LEU A 129 -13.35 -5.14 -4.70
N GLU A 130 -14.58 -4.65 -4.55
CA GLU A 130 -14.87 -3.21 -4.48
C GLU A 130 -14.23 -2.55 -3.25
N SER A 131 -14.26 -3.22 -2.09
CA SER A 131 -13.59 -2.72 -0.88
C SER A 131 -12.07 -2.59 -1.03
N LEU A 132 -11.47 -3.38 -1.93
CA LEU A 132 -10.06 -3.32 -2.30
C LEU A 132 -9.78 -2.36 -3.47
N SER A 133 -10.74 -1.50 -3.84
CA SER A 133 -10.65 -0.57 -4.97
C SER A 133 -10.46 -1.24 -6.34
N ILE A 134 -10.88 -2.51 -6.49
CA ILE A 134 -10.86 -3.21 -7.76
C ILE A 134 -12.16 -2.91 -8.51
N GLN A 135 -12.04 -2.40 -9.74
CA GLN A 135 -13.19 -1.99 -10.52
C GLN A 135 -13.90 -3.20 -11.14
N ILE A 136 -15.21 -3.33 -10.89
CA ILE A 136 -16.05 -4.34 -11.51
C ILE A 136 -16.71 -3.78 -12.75
N ALA A 137 -16.68 -4.54 -13.84
CA ALA A 137 -17.33 -4.19 -15.09
C ALA A 137 -18.03 -5.40 -15.71
N ASN A 138 -19.01 -5.13 -16.58
CA ASN A 138 -19.67 -6.18 -17.36
C ASN A 138 -18.71 -6.93 -18.28
N GLN A 139 -17.66 -6.25 -18.75
CA GLN A 139 -16.55 -6.84 -19.52
C GLN A 139 -15.24 -6.31 -18.96
N GLY A 140 -14.54 -7.18 -18.21
CA GLY A 140 -13.25 -6.87 -17.61
C GLY A 140 -12.08 -7.28 -18.50
N SER A 141 -10.92 -6.71 -18.20
CA SER A 141 -9.62 -7.16 -18.72
C SER A 141 -9.15 -8.48 -18.09
N ILE A 142 -9.75 -8.86 -16.96
CA ILE A 142 -9.57 -10.13 -16.26
C ILE A 142 -10.98 -10.69 -16.01
N GLU A 143 -11.21 -11.95 -16.33
CA GLU A 143 -12.49 -12.62 -16.07
C GLU A 143 -12.35 -13.62 -14.92
N VAL A 144 -13.12 -13.41 -13.85
CA VAL A 144 -13.21 -14.35 -12.72
C VAL A 144 -14.50 -15.15 -12.85
N VAL A 145 -14.39 -16.47 -12.84
CA VAL A 145 -15.52 -17.40 -12.90
C VAL A 145 -15.64 -18.10 -11.56
N LEU A 146 -16.74 -17.83 -10.84
CA LEU A 146 -17.08 -18.54 -9.61
C LEU A 146 -17.90 -19.79 -9.96
N THR A 147 -17.52 -20.93 -9.38
CA THR A 147 -18.22 -22.19 -9.61
C THR A 147 -18.21 -23.07 -8.36
N ASP A 148 -19.25 -23.87 -8.19
CA ASP A 148 -19.39 -24.86 -7.12
C ASP A 148 -18.72 -26.20 -7.46
N ASP A 149 -18.46 -26.47 -8.75
CA ASP A 149 -17.79 -27.67 -9.23
C ASP A 149 -16.93 -27.36 -10.47
N TYR A 150 -15.64 -27.69 -10.41
CA TYR A 150 -14.68 -27.45 -11.48
C TYR A 150 -14.89 -28.38 -12.70
N LEU A 151 -15.79 -29.37 -12.60
CA LEU A 151 -16.15 -30.28 -13.69
C LEU A 151 -17.42 -29.87 -14.46
N GLN A 152 -17.98 -28.67 -14.21
CA GLN A 152 -19.12 -28.20 -15.00
C GLN A 152 -18.81 -28.09 -16.50
N ASP A 153 -19.64 -28.70 -17.34
CA ASP A 153 -19.48 -28.71 -18.80
C ASP A 153 -19.32 -27.30 -19.42
N LYS A 154 -20.01 -26.31 -18.85
CA LYS A 154 -19.94 -24.91 -19.32
C LYS A 154 -18.56 -24.27 -19.16
N LEU A 155 -17.70 -24.79 -18.27
CA LEU A 155 -16.31 -24.34 -18.13
C LEU A 155 -15.49 -24.68 -19.37
N ALA A 156 -15.76 -25.81 -20.05
CA ALA A 156 -15.07 -26.17 -21.29
C ALA A 156 -15.34 -25.15 -22.41
N GLU A 157 -16.59 -24.70 -22.54
CA GLU A 157 -16.97 -23.64 -23.49
C GLU A 157 -16.33 -22.29 -23.15
N LEU A 158 -16.27 -21.94 -21.86
CA LEU A 158 -15.59 -20.72 -21.42
C LEU A 158 -14.09 -20.78 -21.70
N ASN A 159 -13.44 -21.90 -21.42
CA ASN A 159 -12.02 -22.09 -21.69
C ASN A 159 -11.69 -21.95 -23.18
N GLN A 160 -12.51 -22.53 -24.08
CA GLN A 160 -12.33 -22.36 -25.53
C GLN A 160 -12.47 -20.89 -25.96
N LYS A 161 -13.44 -20.16 -25.41
CA LYS A 161 -13.60 -18.72 -25.68
C LYS A 161 -12.43 -17.90 -25.16
N ALA A 162 -11.99 -18.14 -23.92
CA ALA A 162 -10.86 -17.44 -23.30
C ALA A 162 -9.58 -17.67 -24.11
N TRP A 163 -9.32 -18.90 -24.55
CA TRP A 163 -8.19 -19.25 -25.40
C TRP A 163 -8.23 -18.51 -26.74
N TYR A 164 -9.37 -18.52 -27.44
CA TYR A 164 -9.53 -17.84 -28.72
C TYR A 164 -9.35 -16.31 -28.62
N PHE A 165 -9.91 -15.69 -27.58
CA PHE A 165 -9.82 -14.24 -27.37
C PHE A 165 -8.57 -13.79 -26.59
N GLN A 166 -7.67 -14.72 -26.24
CA GLN A 166 -6.48 -14.47 -25.40
C GLN A 166 -6.82 -13.69 -24.13
N ARG A 167 -7.94 -14.06 -23.49
CA ARG A 167 -8.40 -13.43 -22.26
C ARG A 167 -7.82 -14.16 -21.06
N PRO A 168 -7.15 -13.42 -20.14
CA PRO A 168 -6.80 -13.94 -18.82
C PRO A 168 -8.02 -14.30 -17.99
#